data_AF-A0A4P6TUU5-F1
#
_entry.id   AF-A0A4P6TUU5-F1
#
_cell.length_a   1.000
_cell.length_b   1.000
_cell.length_c   1.000
_cell.angle_alpha   90.00
_cell.angle_beta   90.00
_cell.angle_gamma   90.00
#
_symmetry.space_group_name_H-M   'P 1'
#
loop_
_entity.id
_entity.type
_entity.pdbx_description
1 polymer ?
#
loop_
_entity_poly.entity_id
_entity_poly.type
_entity_poly.pdbx_seq_one_letter_code
_entity_poly.pdbx_strand_id
1 'polypeptide(L)' 'MSPDDVPACPTCGLPMEAGGLVLSRRVDDGQRVCRLLWRCGRRHVRWGWVDRPEEGLEVCPVPELFR' A
#
# COMPACT_ATOMS: atom_id res chain seq x y z
N MET A 1 -1.48 15.55 7.08
CA MET A 1 -0.52 14.72 6.32
C MET A 1 0.77 15.50 6.30
N SER A 2 1.71 15.12 7.15
CA SER A 2 3.07 15.66 7.15
C SER A 2 3.81 15.08 5.93
N PRO A 3 4.83 15.73 5.38
CA PRO A 3 5.61 15.20 4.25
C PRO A 3 6.27 13.84 4.53
N ASP A 4 6.48 13.51 5.82
CA ASP A 4 7.01 12.22 6.29
C ASP A 4 6.00 11.06 6.21
N ASP A 5 4.71 11.33 5.94
CA ASP A 5 3.66 10.30 5.83
C ASP A 5 3.58 9.66 4.43
N VAL A 6 4.36 10.13 3.46
CA VAL A 6 4.34 9.62 2.09
C VAL A 6 5.46 8.58 1.93
N PRO A 7 5.13 7.28 1.80
CA PRO A 7 6.14 6.24 1.70
C PRO A 7 6.90 6.36 0.38
N ALA A 8 8.20 6.05 0.44
CA ALA A 8 9.01 5.82 -0.75
C ALA A 8 8.78 4.40 -1.29
N CYS A 9 8.80 4.25 -2.61
CA CYS A 9 8.69 2.94 -3.24
C CYS A 9 9.89 2.07 -2.88
N PRO A 10 9.71 0.88 -2.26
CA PRO A 10 10.84 0.03 -1.85
C PRO A 10 11.73 -0.44 -3.00
N THR A 11 11.23 -0.36 -4.24
CA THR A 11 11.93 -0.85 -5.44
C THR A 11 12.67 0.24 -6.20
N CYS A 12 12.20 1.49 -6.18
CA CYS A 12 12.82 2.57 -6.97
C CYS A 12 13.07 3.87 -6.20
N GLY A 13 12.72 3.93 -4.91
CA GLY A 13 12.92 5.09 -4.05
C GLY A 13 12.04 6.30 -4.37
N LEU A 14 11.27 6.28 -5.46
CA LEU A 14 10.38 7.38 -5.83
C LEU A 14 9.24 7.52 -4.82
N PRO A 15 8.76 8.75 -4.55
CA PRO A 15 7.59 8.97 -3.71
C PRO A 15 6.37 8.23 -4.29
N MET A 16 5.50 7.78 -3.39
CA MET A 16 4.28 7.09 -3.76
C MET A 16 3.05 7.98 -3.56
N GLU A 17 2.04 7.78 -4.39
CA GLU A 17 0.74 8.42 -4.27
C GLU A 17 -0.28 7.38 -3.78
N ALA A 18 -1.23 7.82 -2.96
CA ALA A 18 -2.32 6.98 -2.50
C ALA A 18 -3.28 6.66 -3.67
N GLY A 19 -3.55 5.38 -3.90
CA GLY A 19 -4.35 4.89 -5.03
C GLY A 19 -5.73 4.34 -4.65
N GLY A 20 -6.07 4.27 -3.36
CA GLY A 20 -7.37 3.81 -2.88
C GLY A 20 -7.28 2.81 -1.72
N LEU A 21 -8.44 2.36 -1.22
CA LEU A 21 -8.53 1.39 -0.12
C LEU A 21 -9.10 0.06 -0.62
N VAL A 22 -8.54 -1.04 -0.14
CA VAL A 22 -8.98 -2.40 -0.46
C VAL A 22 -9.30 -3.14 0.84
N LEU A 23 -10.57 -3.50 1.03
CA LEU A 23 -10.95 -4.32 2.17
C LEU A 23 -10.41 -5.74 1.99
N SER A 24 -9.50 -6.15 2.88
CA SER A 24 -8.82 -7.44 2.80
C SER A 24 -9.00 -8.20 4.11
N ARG A 25 -9.06 -9.53 4.02
CA ARG A 25 -9.00 -10.37 5.22
C ARG A 25 -7.54 -10.64 5.55
N ARG A 26 -7.10 -10.28 6.75
CA ARG A 26 -5.77 -10.61 7.26
C ARG A 26 -5.77 -12.06 7.71
N VAL A 27 -4.77 -12.84 7.26
CA VAL A 27 -4.71 -14.28 7.54
C VAL A 27 -4.43 -14.54 9.02
N ASP A 28 -3.53 -13.75 9.62
CA ASP A 28 -3.02 -13.98 10.97
C ASP A 28 -4.09 -13.90 12.07
N ASP A 29 -5.03 -12.95 11.97
CA ASP A 29 -6.08 -12.73 12.96
C ASP A 29 -7.51 -12.87 12.40
N GLY A 30 -7.63 -13.19 11.11
CA GLY A 30 -8.90 -13.38 10.42
C GLY A 30 -9.74 -12.11 10.26
N GLN A 31 -9.27 -10.94 10.71
CA GLN A 31 -10.00 -9.69 10.67
C GLN A 31 -10.09 -9.13 9.25
N ARG A 32 -11.13 -8.35 8.98
CA ARG A 32 -11.25 -7.58 7.74
C ARG A 32 -10.83 -6.15 8.02
N VAL A 33 -9.73 -5.73 7.41
CA VAL A 33 -9.19 -4.38 7.54
C VAL A 33 -8.84 -3.85 6.16
N CYS A 34 -8.88 -2.53 6.00
CA CYS A 34 -8.48 -1.93 4.74
C CYS A 34 -6.96 -1.98 4.56
N ARG A 35 -6.54 -2.23 3.32
CA ARG A 35 -5.19 -1.94 2.84
C ARG A 35 -5.23 -0.65 2.03
N LEU A 36 -4.28 0.25 2.26
CA LEU A 36 -4.07 1.43 1.41
C LEU A 36 -3.16 1.04 0.25
N LEU A 37 -3.64 1.31 -0.96
CA LEU A 37 -2.88 1.14 -2.19
C LEU A 37 -1.95 2.34 -2.37
N TRP A 38 -0.74 2.05 -2.83
CA TRP A 38 0.28 3.03 -3.13
C TRP A 38 0.82 2.79 -4.53
N ARG A 39 1.03 3.86 -5.30
CA ARG A 39 1.62 3.79 -6.63
C ARG A 39 2.71 4.84 -6.81
N CYS A 40 3.87 4.44 -7.31
CA CYS A 40 4.91 5.41 -7.66
C CYS A 40 4.86 5.79 -9.15
N GLY A 41 5.59 6.85 -9.54
CA GLY A 41 5.68 7.30 -10.94
C GLY A 41 6.23 6.26 -11.94
N ARG A 42 6.87 5.18 -11.46
CA ARG A 42 7.29 4.02 -12.27
C ARG A 42 6.25 2.89 -12.33
N ARG A 43 5.02 3.14 -11.89
CA ARG A 43 3.89 2.19 -11.90
C ARG A 43 4.09 0.95 -11.02
N HIS A 44 5.02 0.97 -10.05
CA HIS A 44 5.03 -0.06 -9.02
C HIS A 44 3.85 0.16 -8.08
N VAL A 45 3.01 -0.86 -7.97
CA VAL A 45 1.87 -0.87 -7.04
C VAL A 45 2.26 -1.64 -5.80
N ARG A 46 2.08 -1.00 -4.64
CA ARG A 46 2.27 -1.58 -3.32
C ARG A 46 1.01 -1.38 -2.50
N TRP A 47 0.91 -2.08 -1.40
CA TRP A 47 -0.16 -1.87 -0.43
C TRP A 47 0.30 -2.20 0.99
N GLY A 48 -0.35 -1.63 1.98
CA GLY A 48 -0.05 -1.90 3.39
C GLY A 48 -1.32 -1.77 4.23
N TRP A 49 -1.32 -2.37 5.41
CA TRP A 49 -2.43 -2.27 6.35
C TRP A 49 -2.58 -0.85 6.90
N VAL A 50 -3.79 -0.30 6.90
CA VAL A 50 -4.02 1.05 7.44
C VAL A 50 -3.90 1.12 8.95
N ASP A 51 -4.12 -0.01 9.64
CA ASP A 51 -4.02 -0.13 11.09
C ASP A 51 -2.61 -0.51 11.57
N ARG A 52 -1.68 -0.82 10.65
CA ARG A 52 -0.30 -1.24 10.94
C ARG A 52 0.71 -0.68 9.93
N PRO A 53 0.87 0.66 9.85
CA PRO A 53 1.81 1.29 8.91
C PRO A 53 3.28 0.84 9.12
N GLU A 54 3.63 0.42 10.33
CA GLU A 54 4.95 -0.07 10.70
C GLU A 54 5.33 -1.44 10.09
N GLU A 55 4.34 -2.25 9.67
CA GLU A 55 4.59 -3.52 8.96
C GLU A 55 5.13 -3.31 7.54
N GLY A 56 5.07 -2.08 7.03
CA GLY A 56 5.61 -1.70 5.74
C GLY A 56 4.70 -2.06 4.56
N LEU A 57 5.24 -1.85 3.35
CA LEU A 57 4.50 -2.02 2.11
C LEU A 57 4.86 -3.32 1.40
N GLU A 58 3.83 -4.11 1.10
CA GLU A 58 3.93 -5.34 0.32
C GLU A 58 3.64 -5.11 -1.16
N VAL A 59 4.05 -6.06 -2.00
CA VAL A 59 3.65 -6.10 -3.41
C VAL A 59 2.15 -6.38 -3.50
N CYS A 60 1.42 -5.56 -4.26
CA CYS A 60 0.04 -5.88 -4.57
C CYS A 60 0.01 -7.07 -5.54
N PRO A 61 -0.70 -8.17 -5.24
CA PRO A 61 -0.74 -9.38 -6.06
C PRO A 61 -1.65 -9.24 -7.29
N VAL A 62 -2.50 -8.20 -7.32
CA VAL A 62 -3.47 -7.94 -8.39
C VAL A 62 -3.40 -6.47 -8.84
N PRO A 63 -2.21 -5.97 -9.23
CA PRO A 63 -2.02 -4.55 -9.53
C PRO A 63 -2.89 -4.06 -10.70
N GLU A 64 -3.30 -4.94 -11.60
CA GLU A 64 -4.10 -4.64 -12.78
C GLU A 64 -5.55 -4.24 -12.45
N LEU A 65 -6.02 -4.54 -11.24
CA LEU A 65 -7.33 -4.10 -10.76
C LEU A 65 -7.36 -2.60 -10.44
N PHE A 66 -6.19 -1.97 -10.30
CA PHE A 66 -6.05 -0.57 -9.91
C PHE A 66 -5.42 0.21 -11.08
N ARG A 67 -6.27 0.87 -11.87
CA ARG A 67 -5.87 1.60 -13.08
C ARG A 67 -5.36 2.99 -12.78
#